data_AF-A0A3P6F2A4-F1
#
_entry.id   AF-A0A3P6F2A4-F1
#
_cell.length_a   1.000
_cell.length_b   1.000
_cell.length_c   1.000
_cell.angle_alpha   90.00
_cell.angle_beta   90.00
_cell.angle_gamma   90.00
#
_symmetry.space_group_name_H-M   'P 1'
#
loop_
_entity.id
_entity.type
_entity.pdbx_description
1 polymer ?
#
loop_
_entity_poly.entity_id
_entity_poly.type
_entity_poly.pdbx_seq_one_letter_code
_entity_poly.pdbx_strand_id
1 'polypeptide(L)'
;LPKFRSGQESVRCEGSSSGRNVWSFHGVPTRCWCGCGITTYVSKTRKNPNREFYRCKIAVKGEQHLFKWVDESWTEEKLMEEARKRSMEEEIEGRTMHSNDNPEVVEASKDRGCVGVIKFICPKIW
;
A
#
# COMPACT_ATOMS: atom_id res chain seq x y z
N LEU A 1 -20.89 -37.97 22.22
CA LEU A 1 -21.24 -36.52 22.30
C LEU A 1 -20.47 -35.89 23.45
N PRO A 2 -19.35 -35.17 23.21
CA PRO A 2 -18.71 -34.39 24.25
C PRO A 2 -19.22 -32.95 24.29
N LYS A 3 -19.19 -32.42 25.50
CA LYS A 3 -19.93 -31.26 26.00
C LYS A 3 -19.34 -29.92 25.55
N PHE A 4 -20.24 -28.94 25.40
CA PHE A 4 -20.00 -27.50 25.41
C PHE A 4 -18.96 -27.14 26.49
N ARG A 5 -17.82 -26.55 26.09
CA ARG A 5 -16.94 -25.80 26.98
C ARG A 5 -16.94 -24.36 26.52
N SER A 6 -17.61 -23.54 27.30
CA SER A 6 -17.45 -22.09 27.37
C SER A 6 -15.99 -21.77 27.71
N GLY A 7 -15.18 -21.47 26.70
CA GLY A 7 -13.89 -20.85 26.84
C GLY A 7 -13.93 -19.50 26.17
N GLN A 8 -14.19 -18.43 26.94
CA GLN A 8 -13.80 -17.08 26.51
C GLN A 8 -12.28 -17.02 26.65
N GLU A 9 -11.58 -17.51 25.63
CA GLU A 9 -10.15 -17.27 25.50
C GLU A 9 -9.99 -15.77 25.30
N SER A 10 -9.32 -15.10 26.26
CA SER A 10 -9.08 -13.67 26.17
C SER A 10 -8.20 -13.43 24.94
N VAL A 11 -8.79 -12.87 23.88
CA VAL A 11 -8.05 -12.49 22.69
C VAL A 11 -7.09 -11.38 23.12
N ARG A 12 -5.85 -11.75 23.46
CA ARG A 12 -4.83 -10.80 23.89
C ARG A 12 -4.36 -10.07 22.64
N CYS A 13 -4.94 -8.90 22.42
CA CYS A 13 -4.47 -8.01 21.40
C CYS A 13 -3.28 -7.21 21.96
N GLU A 14 -2.14 -7.38 21.32
CA GLU A 14 -0.92 -6.64 21.66
C GLU A 14 -1.08 -5.21 21.15
N GLY A 15 -1.71 -4.36 21.97
CA GLY A 15 -1.83 -2.94 21.69
C GLY A 15 -0.44 -2.29 21.75
N SER A 16 -0.06 -1.54 20.73
CA SER A 16 1.09 -0.64 20.84
C SER A 16 0.73 0.52 21.75
N SER A 17 1.34 0.58 22.94
CA SER A 17 1.18 1.65 23.93
C SER A 17 1.89 2.96 23.54
N SER A 18 2.23 3.14 22.26
CA SER A 18 2.88 4.35 21.76
C SER A 18 1.85 5.44 21.50
N GLY A 19 1.52 6.16 22.58
CA GLY A 19 1.17 7.58 22.65
C GLY A 19 0.51 8.29 21.46
N ARG A 20 -0.64 8.89 21.77
CA ARG A 20 -1.44 9.91 21.07
C ARG A 20 -2.58 9.37 20.20
N ASN A 21 -3.79 9.74 20.61
CA ASN A 21 -5.10 9.46 20.03
C ASN A 21 -5.31 10.09 18.64
N VAL A 22 -4.39 9.89 17.70
CA VAL A 22 -4.51 10.30 16.30
C VAL A 22 -4.16 9.11 15.42
N TRP A 23 -4.94 8.03 15.55
CA TRP A 23 -4.96 7.00 14.53
C TRP A 23 -5.93 7.45 13.42
N SER A 24 -5.51 8.45 12.65
CA SER A 24 -6.12 8.76 11.36
C SER A 24 -5.69 7.69 10.37
N PHE A 25 -6.48 6.62 10.26
CA PHE A 25 -6.28 5.60 9.24
C PHE A 25 -6.62 6.22 7.89
N HIS A 26 -5.61 6.65 7.13
CA HIS A 26 -5.79 6.98 5.72
C HIS A 26 -5.87 5.68 4.91
N GLY A 27 -6.80 5.62 3.95
CA GLY A 27 -6.98 4.44 3.10
C GLY A 27 -7.65 3.26 3.81
N VAL A 28 -7.41 2.04 3.33
CA VAL A 28 -7.99 0.81 3.90
C VAL A 28 -7.28 0.41 5.20
N PRO A 29 -7.99 0.35 6.34
CA PRO A 29 -7.36 0.04 7.61
C PRO A 29 -7.03 -1.45 7.70
N THR A 30 -5.86 -1.77 8.27
CA THR A 30 -5.36 -3.16 8.40
C THR A 30 -5.46 -3.71 9.83
N ARG A 31 -5.33 -2.86 10.85
CA ARG A 31 -5.46 -3.22 12.28
C ARG A 31 -6.13 -2.12 13.09
N CYS A 32 -6.84 -2.51 14.15
CA CYS A 32 -7.33 -1.56 15.13
C CYS A 32 -6.19 -1.12 16.03
N TRP A 33 -6.32 0.06 16.62
CA TRP A 33 -5.42 0.60 17.64
C TRP A 33 -5.12 -0.34 18.81
N CYS A 34 -6.07 -1.20 19.17
CA CYS A 34 -5.90 -2.21 20.20
C CYS A 34 -5.01 -3.39 19.78
N GLY A 35 -4.50 -3.42 18.55
CA GLY A 35 -3.70 -4.50 17.99
C GLY A 35 -4.52 -5.62 17.33
N CYS A 36 -5.82 -5.68 17.61
CA CYS A 36 -6.69 -6.71 17.03
C CYS A 36 -6.92 -6.50 15.54
N GLY A 37 -7.24 -7.60 14.85
CA GLY A 37 -7.69 -7.57 13.47
C GLY A 37 -9.01 -6.82 13.29
N ILE A 38 -9.22 -6.37 12.06
CA ILE A 38 -10.43 -5.73 11.58
C ILE A 38 -11.25 -6.74 10.77
N THR A 39 -12.55 -6.54 10.69
CA THR A 39 -13.41 -7.26 9.74
C THR A 39 -14.45 -6.32 9.14
N THR A 40 -14.96 -6.68 7.97
CA THR A 40 -16.01 -5.93 7.27
C THR A 40 -17.38 -6.38 7.77
N TYR A 41 -18.29 -5.43 7.92
CA TYR A 41 -19.68 -5.63 8.30
C TYR A 41 -20.61 -4.85 7.39
N VAL A 42 -21.86 -5.29 7.30
CA VAL A 42 -22.93 -4.60 6.58
C VAL A 42 -23.83 -3.86 7.57
N SER A 43 -24.04 -2.57 7.33
CA SER A 43 -24.93 -1.73 8.14
C SER A 43 -26.38 -2.14 7.95
N LYS A 44 -27.06 -2.37 9.08
CA LYS A 44 -28.50 -2.65 9.16
C LYS A 44 -29.31 -1.43 9.63
N THR A 45 -28.67 -0.27 9.69
CA THR A 45 -29.31 0.96 10.17
C THR A 45 -30.25 1.52 9.10
N ARG A 46 -31.36 2.12 9.51
CA ARG A 46 -32.31 2.77 8.59
C ARG A 46 -31.67 3.92 7.79
N LYS A 47 -30.69 4.61 8.38
CA LYS A 47 -30.00 5.74 7.75
C LYS A 47 -29.00 5.29 6.67
N ASN A 48 -28.32 4.16 6.88
CA ASN A 48 -27.32 3.63 5.95
C ASN A 48 -27.60 2.14 5.71
N PRO A 49 -28.70 1.76 5.06
CA PRO A 49 -29.02 0.36 4.83
C PRO A 49 -28.00 -0.25 3.86
N ASN A 50 -27.57 -1.48 4.13
CA ASN A 50 -26.67 -2.28 3.29
C ASN A 50 -25.29 -1.67 2.99
N ARG A 51 -24.90 -0.56 3.62
CA ARG A 51 -23.58 0.05 3.45
C ARG A 51 -22.53 -0.69 4.27
N GLU A 52 -21.38 -0.99 3.69
CA GLU A 52 -20.31 -1.75 4.34
C GLU A 52 -19.35 -0.87 5.13
N PHE A 53 -18.89 -1.37 6.28
CA PHE A 53 -17.91 -0.69 7.14
C PHE A 53 -16.90 -1.67 7.74
N TYR A 54 -15.68 -1.18 7.94
CA TYR A 54 -14.62 -1.82 8.70
C TYR A 54 -14.82 -1.60 10.21
N ARG A 55 -14.69 -2.65 11.01
CA ARG A 55 -14.72 -2.56 12.47
C ARG A 55 -13.80 -3.59 13.14
N CYS A 56 -13.25 -3.22 14.29
CA CYS A 56 -12.45 -4.12 15.11
C CYS A 56 -13.26 -5.38 15.54
N LYS A 57 -12.63 -6.55 15.48
CA LYS A 57 -13.26 -7.84 15.80
C LYS A 57 -13.74 -7.97 17.25
N ILE A 58 -13.05 -7.34 18.20
CA ILE A 58 -13.41 -7.42 19.63
C ILE A 58 -14.31 -6.29 20.10
N ALA A 59 -14.61 -5.32 19.24
CA ALA A 59 -15.24 -4.09 19.69
C ALA A 59 -16.66 -4.34 20.24
N VAL A 60 -16.91 -3.88 21.45
CA VAL A 60 -18.24 -3.92 22.06
C VAL A 60 -18.97 -2.59 21.79
N LYS A 61 -20.30 -2.58 21.89
CA LYS A 61 -21.08 -1.33 21.76
C LYS A 61 -20.65 -0.35 22.86
N GLY A 62 -20.31 0.88 22.48
CA GLY A 62 -19.91 1.94 23.41
C GLY A 62 -18.39 2.09 23.59
N GLU A 63 -17.59 1.13 23.13
CA GLU A 63 -16.14 1.25 23.14
C GLU A 63 -15.63 2.01 21.92
N GLN A 64 -14.60 2.83 22.14
CA GLN A 64 -13.95 3.63 21.10
C GLN A 64 -12.99 2.77 20.27
N HIS A 65 -13.52 1.84 19.48
CA HIS A 65 -12.72 1.06 18.52
C HIS A 65 -12.82 1.58 17.09
N LEU A 66 -11.94 1.09 16.22
CA LEU A 66 -11.95 1.43 14.80
C LEU A 66 -13.33 1.21 14.18
N PHE A 67 -13.82 2.25 13.51
CA PHE A 67 -14.98 2.25 12.63
C PHE A 67 -14.65 3.13 11.43
N LYS A 68 -14.81 2.60 10.21
CA LYS A 68 -14.63 3.38 8.97
C LYS A 68 -15.47 2.79 7.85
N TRP A 69 -16.06 3.62 7.00
CA TRP A 69 -16.82 3.13 5.85
C TRP A 69 -15.88 2.61 4.74
N VAL A 70 -16.29 1.54 4.06
CA VAL A 70 -15.45 0.87 3.04
C VAL A 70 -15.22 1.78 1.83
N ASP A 71 -16.28 2.43 1.35
CA ASP A 71 -16.26 3.36 0.22
C ASP A 71 -15.38 4.60 0.47
N GLU A 72 -15.46 5.18 1.68
CA GLU A 72 -14.59 6.29 2.10
C GLU A 72 -13.11 5.84 2.12
N SER A 73 -12.84 4.65 2.65
CA SER A 73 -11.49 4.09 2.69
C SER A 73 -10.90 3.90 1.29
N TRP A 74 -11.68 3.36 0.36
CA TRP A 74 -11.27 3.17 -1.02
C TRP A 74 -11.06 4.50 -1.76
N THR A 75 -11.94 5.48 -1.51
CA THR A 75 -11.82 6.81 -2.10
C THR A 75 -10.52 7.48 -1.68
N GLU A 76 -10.18 7.43 -0.39
CA GLU A 76 -8.92 7.96 0.11
C GLU A 76 -7.70 7.25 -0.49
N GLU A 77 -7.73 5.92 -0.58
CA GLU A 77 -6.65 5.13 -1.18
C GLU A 77 -6.40 5.54 -2.63
N LYS A 78 -7.47 5.63 -3.43
CA LYS A 78 -7.41 6.09 -4.82
C LYS A 78 -6.81 7.49 -4.93
N LEU A 79 -7.24 8.44 -4.10
CA LEU A 79 -6.73 9.81 -4.13
C LEU A 79 -5.24 9.88 -3.79
N MET A 80 -4.78 9.10 -2.82
CA MET A 80 -3.35 9.02 -2.46
C MET A 80 -2.53 8.38 -3.59
N GLU A 81 -3.06 7.35 -4.23
CA GLU A 81 -2.40 6.71 -5.36
C GLU A 81 -2.29 7.65 -6.57
N GLU A 82 -3.36 8.39 -6.88
CA GLU A 82 -3.37 9.43 -7.92
C GLU A 82 -2.37 10.55 -7.61
N ALA A 83 -2.25 10.96 -6.33
CA ALA A 83 -1.24 11.92 -5.89
C ALA A 83 0.18 11.41 -6.13
N ARG A 84 0.45 10.16 -5.72
CA ARG A 84 1.75 9.53 -5.90
C ARG A 84 2.13 9.37 -7.37
N LYS A 85 1.17 8.94 -8.19
CA LYS A 85 1.35 8.76 -9.63
C LYS A 85 1.75 10.06 -10.31
N ARG A 86 1.04 11.16 -10.00
CA ARG A 86 1.36 12.49 -10.53
C ARG A 86 2.78 12.93 -10.20
N SER A 87 3.21 12.77 -8.95
CA SER A 87 4.58 13.14 -8.55
C SER A 87 5.64 12.31 -9.27
N MET A 88 5.38 11.03 -9.51
CA MET A 88 6.30 10.17 -10.26
C MET A 88 6.36 10.53 -11.74
N GLU A 89 5.21 10.84 -12.36
CA GLU A 89 5.14 11.29 -13.76
C GLU A 89 5.93 12.60 -13.96
N GLU A 90 5.81 13.55 -13.03
CA GLU A 90 6.57 14.80 -13.04
C GLU A 90 8.08 14.56 -12.91
N GLU A 91 8.52 13.64 -12.02
CA GLU A 91 9.94 13.30 -11.90
C GLU A 91 10.49 12.65 -13.19
N ILE A 92 9.71 11.77 -13.81
CA ILE A 92 10.08 11.13 -15.08
C ILE A 92 10.19 12.19 -16.17
N GLU A 93 9.19 13.05 -16.34
CA GLU A 93 9.21 14.13 -17.33
C GLU A 93 10.40 15.06 -17.11
N GLY A 94 10.64 15.49 -15.86
CA GLY A 94 11.80 16.27 -15.48
C GLY A 94 13.12 15.59 -15.88
N ARG A 95 13.25 14.28 -15.65
CA ARG A 95 14.45 13.53 -16.06
C ARG A 95 14.61 13.44 -17.58
N THR A 96 13.51 13.25 -18.33
CA THR A 96 13.56 13.19 -19.80
C THR A 96 14.01 14.50 -20.42
N MET A 97 13.63 15.64 -19.85
CA MET A 97 14.09 16.95 -20.33
C MET A 97 15.61 17.12 -20.16
N HIS A 98 16.16 16.72 -19.01
CA HIS A 98 17.61 16.82 -18.76
C HIS A 98 18.45 15.86 -19.63
N SER A 99 17.91 14.72 -20.06
CA SER A 99 18.63 13.80 -20.96
C SER A 99 18.71 14.29 -22.41
N ASN A 100 17.80 15.17 -22.83
CA ASN A 100 17.74 15.68 -24.21
C ASN A 100 18.74 16.82 -24.47
N ASP A 101 19.38 17.36 -23.43
CA ASP A 101 20.45 18.37 -23.53
C ASP A 101 21.87 17.77 -23.62
N ASN A 102 22.00 16.42 -23.65
CA ASN A 102 23.28 15.76 -23.92
C ASN A 102 23.31 15.18 -25.35
N PRO A 103 23.87 15.90 -26.35
CA PRO A 103 23.98 15.42 -27.72
C PRO A 103 24.95 14.24 -27.91
N GLU A 104 25.65 13.77 -26.88
CA GLU A 104 26.68 12.72 -27.00
C GLU A 104 26.11 11.28 -27.02
N VAL A 105 24.89 11.05 -26.50
CA VAL A 105 24.32 9.69 -26.36
C VAL A 105 23.53 9.18 -27.55
N VAL A 106 23.17 10.04 -28.52
CA VAL A 106 22.39 9.64 -29.72
C VAL A 106 23.24 8.98 -30.82
N GLU A 107 24.56 9.16 -30.82
CA GLU A 107 25.47 8.60 -31.84
C GLU A 107 26.09 7.25 -31.44
N ALA A 108 26.04 6.85 -30.17
CA ALA A 108 26.73 5.63 -29.72
C ALA A 108 25.95 4.31 -29.96
N SER A 109 24.66 4.39 -30.29
CA SER A 109 23.80 3.20 -30.44
C SER A 109 23.70 2.66 -31.86
N LYS A 110 24.35 3.28 -32.85
CA LYS A 110 24.25 2.82 -34.24
C LYS A 110 25.39 1.93 -34.73
N ASP A 111 26.44 1.70 -33.93
CA ASP A 111 27.61 0.99 -34.46
C ASP A 111 28.35 0.06 -33.49
N ARG A 112 27.62 -0.70 -32.65
CA ARG A 112 28.23 -1.80 -31.88
C ARG A 112 27.38 -3.06 -31.90
N GLY A 113 27.22 -3.61 -33.10
CA GLY A 113 27.04 -5.06 -33.23
C GLY A 113 28.27 -5.80 -32.66
N CYS A 114 28.05 -7.04 -32.22
CA CYS A 114 28.99 -7.90 -31.48
C CYS A 114 30.30 -8.28 -32.22
N VAL A 115 30.61 -7.64 -33.35
CA VAL A 115 31.76 -7.97 -34.20
C VAL A 115 33.05 -7.27 -33.72
N GLY A 116 32.94 -6.17 -32.96
CA GLY A 116 34.10 -5.39 -32.49
C GLY A 116 34.85 -5.97 -31.29
N VAL A 117 34.23 -6.87 -30.51
CA VAL A 117 34.85 -7.43 -29.29
C VAL A 117 35.81 -8.60 -29.61
N ILE A 118 35.64 -9.25 -30.77
CA ILE A 118 36.42 -10.45 -31.13
C ILE A 118 37.86 -10.11 -31.56
N LYS A 119 38.15 -8.87 -31.98
CA LYS A 119 39.51 -8.47 -32.38
C LYS A 119 40.44 -8.06 -31.23
N PHE A 120 39.94 -7.90 -30.00
CA PHE A 120 40.74 -7.38 -28.89
C PHE A 120 41.28 -8.45 -27.92
N ILE A 121 41.02 -9.74 -28.16
CA ILE A 121 41.44 -10.84 -27.25
C ILE A 121 42.55 -11.74 -27.84
N CYS A 122 43.11 -11.44 -29.03
CA CYS A 122 44.18 -12.28 -29.58
C CYS A 122 45.31 -11.48 -30.25
N PRO A 123 46.43 -11.18 -29.54
CA PRO A 123 47.59 -10.54 -30.15
C PRO A 123 48.67 -11.53 -30.65
N LYS A 124 48.34 -12.80 -30.96
CA LYS A 124 49.35 -13.80 -31.39
C LYS A 124 48.79 -14.85 -32.36
N ILE A 125 48.37 -14.46 -33.56
CA ILE A 125 48.36 -15.36 -34.73
C ILE A 125 48.71 -14.56 -35.99
N TRP A 126 50.00 -14.29 -36.18
CA TRP A 126 50.72 -14.62 -37.41
C TRP A 126 52.18 -14.90 -37.06
#